data_AF-A0A3S0U4T0-F1
#
_entry.id   AF-A0A3S0U4T0-F1
#
_cell.length_a   1.000
_cell.length_b   1.000
_cell.length_c   1.000
_cell.angle_alpha   90.00
_cell.angle_beta   90.00
_cell.angle_gamma   90.00
#
_symmetry.space_group_name_H-M   'P 1'
#
loop_
_entity.id
_entity.type
_entity.pdbx_description
1 polymer ?
#
loop_
_entity_poly.entity_id
_entity_poly.type
_entity_poly.pdbx_seq_one_letter_code
_entity_poly.pdbx_strand_id
1 'polypeptide(L)'
;MGEEILALRKRYGLTQQQTPTIFGKGKIAFSRYESETSYPDESTTLLLTLAIEKAEVMKYLADKAGVDLPLWPERCEDDRGVKLRLIPGGRTSTTTTHKQNMQPDFSPGPFASNMLLGPVRPIIFPVASNDSVDLLEVVAS
;
A
#
# COMPACT_ATOMS: atom_id res chain seq x y z
N MET A 1 4.88 8.89 7.92
CA MET A 1 5.86 7.79 8.03
C MET A 1 5.26 6.45 8.44
N GLY A 2 4.51 6.32 9.55
CA GLY A 2 3.88 5.04 9.93
C GLY A 2 2.97 4.47 8.82
N GLU A 3 2.16 5.32 8.20
CA GLU A 3 1.33 4.97 7.04
C GLU A 3 2.13 4.54 5.81
N GLU A 4 3.28 5.18 5.55
CA GLU A 4 4.14 4.85 4.40
C GLU A 4 4.76 3.47 4.57
N ILE A 5 5.16 3.12 5.80
CA ILE A 5 5.66 1.80 6.16
C ILE A 5 4.56 0.74 5.98
N LEU A 6 3.34 1.02 6.45
CA LEU A 6 2.18 0.15 6.23
C LEU A 6 1.86 -0.03 4.74
N ALA A 7 1.93 1.05 3.97
CA ALA A 7 1.70 1.03 2.53
C ALA A 7 2.78 0.19 1.83
N LEU A 8 4.06 0.35 2.17
CA LEU A 8 5.17 -0.46 1.67
C LEU A 8 4.95 -1.93 1.98
N ARG A 9 4.54 -2.25 3.20
CA ARG A 9 4.31 -3.64 3.62
C ARG A 9 3.20 -4.30 2.81
N LYS A 10 2.06 -3.63 2.67
CA LYS A 10 0.94 -4.11 1.85
C LYS A 10 1.31 -4.22 0.37
N ARG A 11 2.07 -3.25 -0.12
CA ARG A 11 2.51 -3.13 -1.51
C ARG A 11 3.38 -4.29 -1.98
N TYR A 12 4.22 -4.85 -1.11
CA TYR A 12 5.10 -5.97 -1.44
C TYR A 12 4.63 -7.30 -0.83
N GLY A 13 3.48 -7.34 -0.17
CA GLY A 13 2.94 -8.55 0.47
C GLY A 13 3.76 -9.01 1.68
N LEU A 14 4.42 -8.08 2.36
CA LEU A 14 5.31 -8.38 3.47
C LEU A 14 4.56 -8.58 4.79
N THR A 15 5.06 -9.48 5.63
CA THR A 15 4.62 -9.58 7.03
C THR A 15 5.35 -8.58 7.90
N GLN A 16 4.76 -8.21 9.04
CA GLN A 16 5.35 -7.23 9.96
C GLN A 16 6.71 -7.69 10.53
N GLN A 17 6.97 -9.00 10.55
CA GLN A 17 8.23 -9.60 11.02
C GLN A 17 9.31 -9.67 9.92
N GLN A 18 8.91 -9.69 8.65
CA GLN A 18 9.84 -9.73 7.52
C GLN A 18 10.46 -8.36 7.25
N THR A 19 9.67 -7.29 7.32
CA THR A 19 10.15 -5.92 7.10
C THR A 19 11.37 -5.54 7.94
N PRO A 20 11.39 -5.71 9.28
CA PRO A 20 12.58 -5.38 10.08
C PRO A 20 13.81 -6.18 9.67
N THR A 21 13.64 -7.44 9.22
CA THR A 21 14.74 -8.28 8.73
C THR A 21 15.37 -7.69 7.46
N ILE A 22 14.55 -7.18 6.54
CA ILE A 22 14.99 -6.55 5.28
C ILE A 22 15.80 -5.27 5.55
N PHE A 23 15.34 -4.44 6.49
CA PHE A 23 15.98 -3.15 6.82
C PHE A 23 17.05 -3.27 7.92
N GLY A 24 17.37 -4.48 8.39
CA GLY A 24 18.40 -4.72 9.41
C GLY A 24 18.06 -4.13 10.79
N LYS A 25 16.77 -4.06 11.14
CA LYS A 25 16.28 -3.53 12.42
C LYS A 25 15.79 -4.66 13.33
N GLY A 26 15.65 -4.34 14.62
CA GLY A 26 15.12 -5.28 15.60
C GLY A 26 13.68 -5.70 15.29
N LYS A 27 13.28 -6.91 15.71
CA LYS A 27 11.97 -7.53 15.42
C LYS A 27 10.75 -6.65 15.74
N ILE A 28 10.87 -5.76 16.71
CA ILE A 28 9.79 -4.87 17.16
C ILE A 28 9.85 -3.46 16.56
N ALA A 29 10.89 -3.12 15.79
CA ALA A 29 11.11 -1.75 15.31
C ALA A 29 9.95 -1.29 14.42
N PHE A 30 9.58 -2.11 13.43
CA PHE A 30 8.51 -1.78 12.49
C PHE A 30 7.13 -1.78 13.15
N SER A 31 6.88 -2.63 14.15
CA SER A 31 5.64 -2.54 14.93
C SER A 31 5.50 -1.18 15.62
N ARG A 32 6.59 -0.64 16.18
CA ARG A 32 6.58 0.68 16.83
C ARG A 32 6.50 1.84 15.84
N TYR A 33 7.08 1.68 14.65
CA TYR A 33 7.01 2.69 13.60
C TYR A 33 5.60 2.77 12.98
N GLU A 34 4.96 1.62 12.75
CA GLU A 34 3.58 1.53 12.26
C GLU A 34 2.57 2.10 13.27
N SER A 35 2.83 1.97 14.58
CA SER A 35 1.97 2.51 15.65
C SER A 35 2.33 3.95 16.07
N GLU A 36 3.25 4.60 15.37
CA GLU A 36 3.75 5.96 15.65
C GLU A 36 4.28 6.16 17.09
N THR A 37 4.58 5.06 17.78
CA THR A 37 5.10 5.07 19.15
C THR A 37 6.58 5.43 19.19
N SER A 38 7.29 5.17 18.08
CA SER A 38 8.66 5.58 17.87
C SER A 38 8.85 5.89 16.40
N TYR A 39 9.83 6.73 16.07
CA TYR A 39 10.17 7.06 14.70
C TYR A 39 11.52 6.44 14.31
N PRO A 40 11.69 6.03 13.04
CA PRO A 40 12.99 5.60 12.53
C PRO A 40 14.00 6.76 12.61
N ASP A 41 15.27 6.42 12.76
CA ASP A 41 16.38 7.35 12.60
C ASP A 41 16.44 7.92 11.17
N GLU A 42 17.16 9.02 10.98
CA GLU A 42 17.27 9.72 9.70
C GLU A 42 17.80 8.80 8.59
N SER A 43 18.83 7.99 8.87
CA SER A 43 19.36 7.03 7.90
C SER A 43 18.32 5.98 7.48
N THR A 44 17.51 5.50 8.41
CA THR A 44 16.46 4.50 8.13
C THR A 44 15.29 5.11 7.39
N THR A 45 14.93 6.34 7.73
CA THR A 45 13.95 7.13 7.00
C THR A 45 14.38 7.28 5.54
N LEU A 46 15.62 7.70 5.29
CA LEU A 46 16.14 7.82 3.94
C LEU A 46 16.13 6.49 3.17
N LEU A 47 16.52 5.40 3.83
CA LEU A 47 16.50 4.06 3.21
C LEU A 47 15.08 3.59 2.88
N LEU A 48 14.11 3.87 3.77
CA LEU A 48 12.70 3.59 3.55
C LEU A 48 12.17 4.39 2.37
N THR A 49 12.41 5.69 2.33
CA THR A 49 12.02 6.56 1.22
C THR A 49 12.61 6.06 -0.10
N LEU A 50 13.89 5.71 -0.11
CA LEU A 50 14.55 5.18 -1.30
C LEU A 50 13.93 3.85 -1.77
N ALA A 51 13.59 2.95 -0.85
CA ALA A 51 12.92 1.69 -1.16
C ALA A 51 11.46 1.87 -1.65
N ILE A 52 10.78 2.95 -1.22
CA ILE A 52 9.46 3.33 -1.70
C ILE A 52 9.53 3.89 -3.12
N GLU A 53 10.54 4.72 -3.40
CA GLU A 53 10.76 5.36 -4.70
C GLU A 53 11.31 4.42 -5.77
N LYS A 54 12.17 3.48 -5.37
CA LYS A 54 12.88 2.56 -6.27
C LYS A 54 12.58 1.12 -5.88
N ALA A 55 11.75 0.43 -6.67
CA ALA A 55 11.43 -0.96 -6.39
C ALA A 55 12.68 -1.86 -6.44
N GLU A 56 13.65 -1.53 -7.31
CA GLU A 56 14.94 -2.22 -7.41
C GLU A 56 15.69 -2.27 -6.06
N VAL A 57 15.66 -1.18 -5.29
CA VAL A 57 16.29 -1.10 -3.97
C VAL A 57 15.59 -2.05 -3.00
N MET A 58 14.26 -2.09 -3.04
CA MET A 58 13.49 -3.02 -2.21
C MET A 58 13.83 -4.47 -2.52
N LYS A 59 13.92 -4.83 -3.80
CA LYS A 59 14.31 -6.19 -4.23
C LYS A 59 15.71 -6.55 -3.78
N TYR A 60 16.67 -5.65 -3.99
CA TYR A 60 18.04 -5.85 -3.55
C TYR A 60 18.15 -6.08 -2.04
N LEU A 61 17.42 -5.30 -1.23
CA LEU A 61 17.40 -5.48 0.22
C LEU A 61 16.77 -6.81 0.62
N ALA A 62 15.68 -7.22 -0.03
CA ALA A 62 15.00 -8.48 0.26
C ALA A 62 15.86 -9.70 -0.12
N ASP A 63 16.50 -9.67 -1.29
CA ASP A 63 17.41 -10.73 -1.74
C ASP A 63 18.61 -10.85 -0.81
N LYS A 64 19.17 -9.72 -0.36
CA LYS A 64 20.27 -9.70 0.63
C LYS A 64 19.84 -10.26 1.99
N ALA A 65 18.59 -10.04 2.38
CA ALA A 65 18.02 -10.55 3.62
C ALA A 65 17.51 -12.00 3.51
N GLY A 66 17.50 -12.59 2.30
CA GLY A 66 16.92 -13.92 2.05
C GLY A 66 15.40 -13.97 2.25
N VAL A 67 14.71 -12.85 2.07
CA VAL A 67 13.25 -12.73 2.23
C VAL A 67 12.59 -12.71 0.84
N ASP A 68 11.62 -13.58 0.64
CA ASP A 68 10.83 -13.58 -0.59
C ASP A 68 9.81 -12.43 -0.63
N LEU A 69 9.56 -11.89 -1.82
CA LEU A 69 8.64 -10.78 -2.09
C LEU A 69 7.47 -11.29 -2.95
N PRO A 70 6.35 -11.70 -2.35
CA PRO A 70 5.25 -12.36 -3.07
C PRO A 70 4.65 -11.51 -4.19
N LEU A 71 4.55 -10.19 -3.97
CA LEU A 71 3.97 -9.24 -4.93
C LEU A 71 5.03 -8.53 -5.79
N TRP A 72 6.26 -9.06 -5.85
CA TRP A 72 7.31 -8.53 -6.72
C TRP A 72 6.98 -8.57 -8.23
N PRO A 73 6.35 -9.64 -8.76
CA PRO A 73 6.03 -9.72 -10.20
C PRO A 73 5.14 -8.56 -10.68
N GLU A 74 4.13 -8.18 -9.90
CA GLU A 74 3.23 -7.06 -10.19
C GLU A 74 3.98 -5.71 -10.20
N ARG A 75 5.05 -5.59 -9.40
CA ARG A 75 5.87 -4.38 -9.33
C ARG A 75 6.89 -4.22 -10.44
N CYS A 76 7.36 -5.32 -11.01
CA CYS A 76 8.23 -5.28 -12.19
C CYS A 76 7.55 -4.59 -13.38
N GLU A 77 6.21 -4.56 -13.41
CA GLU A 77 5.40 -3.91 -14.44
C GLU A 77 5.14 -2.43 -14.15
N ASP A 78 4.90 -2.05 -12.90
CA ASP A 78 4.65 -0.66 -12.47
C ASP A 78 5.83 0.30 -12.78
N ASP A 79 7.06 -0.12 -12.51
CA ASP A 79 8.27 0.69 -12.80
C ASP A 79 8.48 0.88 -14.32
N ARG A 80 7.97 -0.05 -15.15
CA ARG A 80 7.97 0.06 -16.61
C ARG A 80 6.85 0.99 -17.11
N GLY A 81 5.71 1.03 -16.40
CA GLY A 81 4.52 1.81 -16.78
C GLY A 81 4.67 3.33 -16.66
N VAL A 82 5.51 3.82 -15.73
CA VAL A 82 5.78 5.27 -15.58
C VAL A 82 6.68 5.80 -16.69
N LYS A 83 7.55 4.96 -17.25
CA LYS A 83 8.53 5.36 -18.28
C LYS A 83 7.96 5.46 -19.70
N LEU A 84 6.71 5.03 -19.94
CA LEU A 84 6.09 4.98 -21.27
C LEU A 84 4.95 5.98 -21.51
N ARG A 85 4.62 6.87 -20.57
CA ARG A 85 3.76 8.03 -20.88
C ARG A 85 4.57 9.19 -21.45
N LEU A 86 5.28 8.93 -22.55
CA LEU A 86 5.70 10.00 -23.44
C LEU A 86 4.41 10.51 -24.11
N ILE A 87 3.93 11.69 -23.69
CA ILE A 87 2.77 12.35 -24.32
C ILE A 87 3.10 12.56 -25.80
N PRO A 88 2.37 11.95 -26.76
CA PRO A 88 2.47 12.37 -28.15
C PRO A 88 1.91 13.78 -28.23
N GLY A 89 2.74 14.73 -28.65
CA GLY A 89 2.37 16.12 -28.79
C GLY A 89 1.09 16.29 -29.61
N GLY A 90 0.14 17.02 -29.05
CA GLY A 90 -1.06 17.49 -29.74
C GLY A 90 -1.29 18.95 -29.40
N ARG A 91 -0.68 19.84 -30.18
CA ARG A 91 -1.07 21.25 -30.27
C ARG A 91 -2.53 21.33 -30.70
N THR A 92 -3.39 22.02 -29.95
CA THR A 92 -4.63 22.56 -30.52
C THR A 92 -4.73 24.04 -30.21
N SER A 93 -4.88 24.77 -31.30
CA SER A 93 -4.79 26.20 -31.43
C SER A 93 -5.97 26.92 -30.77
N THR A 94 -5.66 28.08 -30.22
CA THR A 94 -6.60 29.13 -29.84
C THR A 94 -7.40 29.63 -31.04
N THR A 95 -8.74 29.57 -31.00
CA THR A 95 -9.60 30.47 -31.76
C THR A 95 -10.87 30.81 -30.98
N THR A 96 -10.83 32.00 -30.38
CA THR A 96 -11.92 32.95 -30.16
C THR A 96 -13.12 32.77 -31.11
N THR A 97 -14.34 32.68 -30.58
CA THR A 97 -15.53 33.35 -31.12
C THR A 97 -16.64 33.46 -30.06
N HIS A 98 -17.11 34.69 -29.95
CA HIS A 98 -18.13 35.28 -29.09
C HIS A 98 -19.55 35.05 -29.64
N LYS A 99 -20.53 34.65 -28.80
CA LYS A 99 -21.90 35.22 -28.78
C LYS A 99 -22.83 34.60 -27.73
N GLN A 100 -23.22 35.45 -26.78
CA GLN A 100 -24.60 35.80 -26.38
C GLN A 100 -25.66 34.70 -26.12
N ASN A 101 -26.12 34.73 -24.86
CA ASN A 101 -27.53 34.86 -24.45
C ASN A 101 -28.43 33.62 -24.55
N MET A 102 -28.88 33.12 -23.39
CA MET A 102 -30.29 33.09 -22.93
C MET A 102 -30.44 32.04 -21.82
N GLN A 103 -30.70 32.52 -20.59
CA GLN A 103 -31.47 31.76 -19.59
C GLN A 103 -32.94 31.73 -20.04
N PRO A 104 -33.74 30.69 -19.73
CA PRO A 104 -34.36 30.64 -18.40
C PRO A 104 -34.75 29.25 -17.84
N ASP A 105 -35.15 29.32 -16.56
CA ASP A 105 -36.20 28.53 -15.90
C ASP A 105 -35.89 27.09 -15.46
N PHE A 106 -35.41 26.95 -14.22
CA PHE A 106 -35.44 25.70 -13.47
C PHE A 106 -36.61 25.72 -12.49
N SER A 107 -37.66 24.97 -12.82
CA SER A 107 -38.77 24.62 -11.92
C SER A 107 -38.42 23.33 -11.16
N PRO A 108 -38.42 23.30 -9.81
CA PRO A 108 -38.16 22.08 -9.06
C PRO A 108 -39.46 21.28 -8.84
N GLY A 109 -39.60 20.15 -9.51
CA GLY A 109 -40.63 19.14 -9.21
C GLY A 109 -40.23 18.24 -8.03
N PRO A 110 -41.18 17.76 -7.22
CA PRO A 110 -40.89 16.87 -6.10
C PRO A 110 -40.79 15.42 -6.58
N PHE A 111 -39.64 14.77 -6.36
CA PHE A 111 -39.52 13.32 -6.55
C PHE A 111 -39.52 12.60 -5.21
N ALA A 112 -40.34 11.57 -5.19
CA ALA A 112 -40.81 10.83 -4.05
C ALA A 112 -39.72 10.02 -3.31
N SER A 113 -39.99 9.84 -2.02
CA SER A 113 -39.49 8.77 -1.17
C SER A 113 -39.50 7.40 -1.86
N ASN A 114 -38.44 6.61 -1.68
CA ASN A 114 -38.62 5.27 -1.15
C ASN A 114 -37.37 4.72 -0.47
N MET A 115 -37.59 4.16 0.71
CA MET A 115 -36.64 3.36 1.46
C MET A 115 -36.39 2.02 0.75
N LEU A 116 -35.23 1.39 1.01
CA LEU A 116 -35.04 -0.02 1.42
C LEU A 116 -33.66 -0.58 0.99
N LEU A 117 -32.70 -0.58 1.91
CA LEU A 117 -31.46 -1.41 1.88
C LEU A 117 -31.29 -1.88 3.33
N GLY A 118 -31.74 -3.08 3.71
CA GLY A 118 -31.06 -4.35 3.51
C GLY A 118 -30.17 -4.67 4.74
N PRO A 119 -30.40 -5.74 5.50
CA PRO A 119 -29.65 -6.00 6.74
C PRO A 119 -28.19 -6.41 6.45
N VAL A 120 -27.25 -5.72 7.10
CA VAL A 120 -25.81 -6.00 7.10
C VAL A 120 -25.55 -7.32 7.83
N ARG A 121 -24.97 -8.31 7.15
CA ARG A 121 -24.47 -9.53 7.77
C ARG A 121 -23.08 -9.29 8.37
N PRO A 122 -22.80 -9.71 9.61
CA PRO A 122 -21.45 -9.68 10.16
C PRO A 122 -20.59 -10.79 9.55
N ILE A 123 -19.39 -10.42 9.10
CA ILE A 123 -18.33 -11.34 8.67
C ILE A 123 -17.68 -11.92 9.93
N ILE A 124 -17.90 -13.21 10.19
CA ILE A 124 -17.21 -13.97 11.24
C ILE A 124 -15.89 -14.47 10.65
N PHE A 125 -14.76 -14.02 11.19
CA PHE A 125 -13.45 -14.60 10.91
C PHE A 125 -13.28 -15.90 11.72
N PRO A 126 -12.87 -17.03 11.12
CA PRO A 126 -12.47 -18.19 11.89
C PRO A 126 -11.12 -17.91 12.57
N VAL A 127 -11.12 -18.00 13.90
CA VAL A 127 -9.91 -18.10 14.71
C VAL A 127 -9.28 -19.47 14.44
N ALA A 128 -8.07 -19.50 13.89
CA ALA A 128 -7.32 -20.74 13.75
C ALA A 128 -6.83 -21.16 15.14
N SER A 129 -7.39 -22.26 15.64
CA SER A 129 -6.93 -22.98 16.83
C SER A 129 -5.57 -23.61 16.49
N ASN A 130 -4.52 -23.19 17.18
CA ASN A 130 -3.22 -23.85 17.14
C ASN A 130 -3.05 -24.63 18.46
N ASP A 131 -3.63 -25.83 18.50
CA ASP A 131 -3.38 -26.82 19.54
C ASP A 131 -2.86 -28.12 18.92
N SER A 132 -1.54 -28.28 18.94
CA SER A 132 -0.82 -29.56 19.14
C SER A 132 0.67 -29.27 19.10
N VAL A 133 1.32 -29.18 20.26
CA VAL A 133 2.05 -30.28 20.93
C VAL A 133 3.07 -30.97 20.02
N ASP A 134 4.34 -30.63 20.23
CA ASP A 134 5.41 -31.63 20.29
C ASP A 134 6.32 -31.26 21.47
N LEU A 135 5.98 -31.85 22.60
CA LEU A 135 6.89 -32.16 23.69
C LEU A 135 7.67 -33.40 23.27
N LEU A 136 9.00 -33.30 23.21
CA LEU A 136 10.06 -34.27 23.55
C LEU A 136 11.36 -33.75 22.88
N GLU A 137 12.57 -33.79 23.44
CA GLU A 137 13.11 -34.68 24.46
C GLU A 137 14.35 -34.03 25.10
N VAL A 138 14.54 -34.35 26.37
CA VAL A 138 15.75 -34.19 27.18
C VAL A 138 16.91 -34.98 26.56
N VAL A 139 18.13 -34.42 26.46
CA VAL A 139 19.38 -35.09 26.87
C VAL A 139 20.46 -34.03 27.14
N ALA A 140 21.09 -34.18 28.30
CA ALA A 140 22.22 -33.43 28.80
C ALA A 140 23.51 -33.66 27.99
N SER A 141 24.39 -32.67 27.95
CA SER A 141 25.84 -32.81 27.95
C SER A 141 26.50 -31.52 28.42
#